data_AF-A0A9E5ATB8-F1
#
_entry.id   AF-A0A9E5ATB8-F1
#
_cell.length_a   1.000
_cell.length_b   1.000
_cell.length_c   1.000
_cell.angle_alpha   90.00
_cell.angle_beta   90.00
_cell.angle_gamma   90.00
#
_symmetry.space_group_name_H-M   'P 1'
#
loop_
_entity.id
_entity.type
_entity.pdbx_description
1 polymer ?
#
loop_
_entity_poly.entity_id
_entity_poly.type
_entity_poly.pdbx_seq_one_letter_code
_entity_poly.pdbx_strand_id
1 'polypeptide(L)'
;MQIEFFGLNASREELREMHRSLLSRFIIENVLRQEQGLEPVDRSSLIERLEKLLGFNEEHVHVLFHQVEEELWAYSWYSYTDEWAWFRAKQDVEHYLGKELTRTKNEMLERLTEEKYQTQFETYVAEVDMQKQKKISKKQKQKK
;
A
#
# COMPACT_ATOMS: atom_id res chain seq x y z
N MET A 1 24.72 13.54 34.77
CA MET A 1 24.01 13.36 33.50
C MET A 1 23.22 14.64 33.27
N GLN A 2 23.74 15.58 32.46
CA GLN A 2 23.02 16.82 32.15
C GLN A 2 21.93 16.47 31.14
N ILE A 3 20.67 16.69 31.50
CA ILE A 3 19.54 16.58 30.59
C ILE A 3 19.47 17.91 29.87
N GLU A 4 19.88 17.94 28.61
CA GLU A 4 19.70 19.11 27.75
C GLU A 4 18.21 19.24 27.41
N PHE A 5 17.62 20.38 27.78
CA PHE A 5 16.25 20.70 27.43
C PHE A 5 16.25 21.50 26.13
N PHE A 6 15.83 20.86 25.04
CA PHE A 6 15.54 21.51 23.78
C PHE A 6 14.08 21.95 23.75
N GLY A 7 13.84 23.26 23.62
CA GLY A 7 12.51 23.80 23.36
C GLY A 7 12.15 23.58 21.89
N LEU A 8 11.38 22.53 21.61
CA LEU A 8 10.82 22.29 20.28
C LEU A 8 9.54 23.14 20.14
N ASN A 9 9.63 24.24 19.40
CA ASN A 9 8.45 24.99 18.97
C ASN A 9 7.82 24.27 17.78
N ALA A 10 7.07 23.20 18.06
CA ALA A 10 6.27 22.51 17.06
C ALA A 10 4.83 23.00 17.10
N SER A 11 4.29 23.36 15.95
CA SER A 11 2.88 23.62 15.74
C SER A 11 2.07 22.34 15.98
N ARG A 12 0.76 22.51 16.21
CA ARG A 12 -0.15 21.38 16.39
C ARG A 12 -0.19 20.46 15.16
N GLU A 13 -0.01 21.02 13.96
CA GLU A 13 -0.03 20.25 12.72
C GLU A 13 1.24 19.42 12.57
N GLU A 14 2.40 19.98 12.86
CA GLU A 14 3.67 19.22 12.87
C GLU A 14 3.61 18.08 13.89
N LEU A 15 3.01 18.29 15.07
CA LEU A 15 2.81 17.22 16.05
C LEU A 15 1.90 16.10 15.53
N ARG A 16 0.88 16.42 14.71
CA ARG A 16 0.01 15.43 14.07
C ARG A 16 0.75 14.67 12.97
N GLU A 17 1.54 15.35 12.15
CA GLU A 17 2.34 14.69 11.12
C GLU A 17 3.39 13.74 11.72
N MET A 18 4.04 14.15 12.80
CA MET A 18 4.95 13.30 13.56
C MET A 18 4.21 12.08 14.14
N HIS A 19 3.05 12.29 14.75
CA HIS A 19 2.22 11.22 15.31
C HIS A 19 1.83 10.21 14.22
N ARG A 20 1.29 10.69 13.09
CA ARG A 20 0.88 9.85 11.95
C ARG A 20 2.06 9.05 11.41
N SER A 21 3.21 9.70 11.20
CA SER A 21 4.42 9.04 10.68
C SER A 21 4.93 7.93 11.59
N LEU A 22 4.95 8.17 12.90
CA LEU A 22 5.34 7.15 13.89
C LEU A 22 4.32 6.00 13.95
N LEU A 23 3.03 6.31 13.83
CA LEU A 23 1.97 5.31 13.82
C LEU A 23 2.05 4.44 12.57
N SER A 24 2.25 5.02 11.39
CA SER A 24 2.46 4.27 10.15
C SER A 24 3.64 3.33 10.25
N ARG A 25 4.78 3.81 10.76
CA ARG A 25 5.98 2.97 10.98
C ARG A 25 5.68 1.81 11.93
N PHE A 26 4.99 2.07 13.03
CA PHE A 26 4.60 1.05 14.00
C PHE A 26 3.73 -0.04 13.35
N ILE A 27 2.74 0.35 12.53
CA ILE A 27 1.86 -0.59 11.82
C ILE A 27 2.68 -1.43 10.84
N ILE A 28 3.49 -0.80 9.99
CA ILE A 28 4.34 -1.49 9.00
C ILE A 28 5.27 -2.50 9.68
N GLU A 29 5.94 -2.09 10.76
CA GLU A 29 6.89 -2.96 11.46
C GLU A 29 6.17 -4.18 12.06
N ASN A 30 4.97 -4.00 12.63
CA ASN A 30 4.18 -5.11 13.14
C ASN A 30 3.77 -6.08 12.03
N VAL A 31 3.32 -5.59 10.88
CA VAL A 31 2.96 -6.45 9.73
C VAL A 31 4.19 -7.25 9.27
N LEU A 32 5.33 -6.60 9.07
CA LEU A 32 6.56 -7.28 8.64
C LEU A 32 7.04 -8.34 9.64
N ARG A 33 6.91 -8.07 10.94
CA ARG A 33 7.27 -9.03 11.98
C ARG A 33 6.33 -10.23 11.99
N GLN A 34 5.02 -10.00 11.86
CA GLN A 34 4.04 -11.08 11.75
C GLN A 34 4.33 -11.99 10.55
N GLU A 35 4.67 -11.42 9.39
CA GLU A 35 5.06 -12.21 8.21
C GLU A 35 6.32 -13.06 8.45
N GLN A 36 7.23 -12.57 9.29
CA GLN A 36 8.46 -13.27 9.69
C GLN A 36 8.26 -14.22 10.88
N GLY A 37 7.04 -14.32 11.43
CA GLY A 37 6.76 -15.12 12.63
C GLY A 37 7.43 -14.60 13.91
N LEU A 38 7.72 -13.29 13.96
CA LEU A 38 8.29 -12.61 15.11
C LEU A 38 7.20 -12.00 16.00
N GLU A 39 7.53 -11.82 17.28
CA GLU A 39 6.68 -11.09 18.23
C GLU A 39 6.42 -9.65 17.77
N PRO A 40 5.22 -9.10 18.05
CA PRO A 40 4.88 -7.72 17.73
C PRO A 40 5.75 -6.72 18.50
N VAL A 41 5.86 -5.51 17.97
CA VAL A 41 6.58 -4.42 18.61
C VAL A 41 5.68 -3.76 19.62
N ASP A 42 6.24 -3.36 20.76
CA ASP A 42 5.56 -2.50 21.70
C ASP A 42 5.33 -1.11 21.11
N ARG A 43 4.22 -0.49 21.50
CA ARG A 43 3.92 0.88 21.11
C ARG A 43 4.96 1.82 21.72
N SER A 44 5.54 2.69 20.89
CA SER A 44 6.55 3.64 21.35
C SER A 44 5.95 4.64 22.35
N SER A 45 6.64 4.85 23.47
CA SER A 45 6.29 5.88 24.46
C SER A 45 6.24 7.30 23.89
N LEU A 46 6.90 7.55 22.74
CA LEU A 46 6.82 8.82 22.03
C LEU A 46 5.43 9.05 21.41
N ILE A 47 4.81 7.99 20.86
CA ILE A 47 3.46 8.05 20.29
C ILE A 47 2.47 8.43 21.41
N GLU A 48 2.55 7.77 22.56
CA GLU A 48 1.69 8.06 23.71
C GLU A 48 1.87 9.50 24.22
N ARG A 49 3.11 10.01 24.21
CA ARG A 49 3.39 11.41 24.60
C ARG A 49 2.77 12.40 23.61
N LEU A 50 2.89 12.13 22.30
CA LEU A 50 2.28 12.97 21.27
C LEU A 50 0.74 12.97 21.38
N GLU A 51 0.13 11.81 21.66
CA GLU A 51 -1.32 11.69 21.87
C GLU A 51 -1.80 12.54 23.05
N LYS A 52 -1.05 12.52 24.16
CA LYS A 52 -1.32 13.38 25.31
C LYS A 52 -1.17 14.86 24.97
N LEU A 53 -0.13 15.24 24.24
CA LEU A 53 0.08 16.64 23.81
C LEU A 53 -1.01 17.13 22.84
N LEU A 54 -1.50 16.26 21.97
CA LEU A 54 -2.57 16.55 21.01
C LEU A 54 -3.96 16.52 21.64
N GLY A 55 -4.08 15.99 22.87
CA GLY A 55 -5.33 15.87 23.61
C GLY A 55 -6.22 14.73 23.13
N PHE A 56 -5.64 13.68 22.54
CA PHE A 56 -6.41 12.52 22.08
C PHE A 56 -6.82 11.64 23.27
N ASN A 57 -8.08 11.19 23.23
CA ASN A 57 -8.56 10.15 24.13
C ASN A 57 -8.40 8.77 23.45
N GLU A 58 -8.67 7.70 24.18
CA GLU A 58 -8.50 6.33 23.70
C GLU A 58 -9.32 6.02 22.42
N GLU A 59 -10.56 6.52 22.35
CA GLU A 59 -11.42 6.35 21.18
C GLU A 59 -10.84 7.05 19.93
N HIS A 60 -10.38 8.30 20.07
CA HIS A 60 -9.73 9.02 18.97
C HIS A 60 -8.46 8.31 18.51
N VAL A 61 -7.64 7.81 19.45
CA VAL A 61 -6.43 7.07 19.13
C VAL A 61 -6.76 5.80 18.35
N HIS A 62 -7.80 5.07 18.76
CA HIS A 62 -8.26 3.87 18.06
C HIS A 62 -8.76 4.19 16.64
N VAL A 63 -9.56 5.26 16.47
CA VAL A 63 -10.02 5.70 15.14
C VAL A 63 -8.85 6.09 14.24
N LEU A 64 -7.88 6.85 14.76
CA LEU A 64 -6.69 7.25 14.00
C LEU A 64 -5.84 6.05 13.59
N PHE A 65 -5.72 5.05 14.45
CA PHE A 65 -5.02 3.81 14.12
C PHE A 65 -5.64 3.13 12.89
N HIS A 66 -6.95 2.91 12.90
CA HIS A 66 -7.67 2.30 11.76
C HIS A 66 -7.57 3.15 10.49
N GLN A 67 -7.66 4.47 10.61
CA GLN A 67 -7.49 5.35 9.46
C GLN A 67 -6.11 5.20 8.82
N VAL A 68 -5.05 5.20 9.62
CA VAL A 68 -3.69 5.02 9.11
C VAL A 68 -3.50 3.61 8.52
N GLU A 69 -4.09 2.60 9.14
CA GLU A 69 -4.07 1.24 8.60
C GLU A 69 -4.79 1.15 7.25
N GLU A 70 -5.98 1.73 7.12
CA GLU A 70 -6.73 1.79 5.86
C GLU A 70 -5.96 2.55 4.76
N GLU A 71 -5.32 3.66 5.11
CA GLU A 71 -4.50 4.43 4.17
C GLU A 71 -3.29 3.63 3.67
N LEU A 72 -2.58 2.96 4.58
CA LEU A 72 -1.45 2.10 4.24
C LEU A 72 -1.90 0.93 3.36
N TRP A 73 -3.04 0.34 3.68
CA TRP A 73 -3.63 -0.73 2.88
C TRP A 73 -4.00 -0.24 1.48
N ALA A 74 -4.68 0.91 1.38
CA ALA A 74 -5.09 1.49 0.10
C ALA A 74 -3.89 1.85 -0.77
N TYR A 75 -2.86 2.44 -0.17
CA TYR A 75 -1.61 2.74 -0.87
C TYR A 75 -0.91 1.48 -1.37
N SER A 76 -0.82 0.45 -0.53
CA SER A 76 -0.20 -0.84 -0.88
C SER A 76 -0.97 -1.54 -1.99
N TRP A 77 -2.30 -1.55 -1.91
CA TRP A 77 -3.17 -2.09 -2.95
C TRP A 77 -2.99 -1.37 -4.28
N TYR A 78 -3.04 -0.03 -4.26
CA TYR A 78 -2.82 0.79 -5.46
C TYR A 78 -1.47 0.47 -6.10
N SER A 79 -0.39 0.54 -5.32
CA SER A 79 0.98 0.31 -5.80
C SER A 79 1.14 -1.09 -6.39
N TYR A 80 0.62 -2.10 -5.70
CA TYR A 80 0.64 -3.47 -6.20
C TYR A 80 -0.15 -3.63 -7.50
N THR A 81 -1.37 -3.09 -7.58
CA THR A 81 -2.19 -3.21 -8.78
C THR A 81 -1.62 -2.47 -9.97
N ASP A 82 -0.94 -1.35 -9.74
CA ASP A 82 -0.26 -0.58 -10.76
C ASP A 82 0.93 -1.34 -11.35
N GLU A 83 1.82 -1.84 -10.49
CA GLU A 83 2.95 -2.66 -10.88
C GLU A 83 2.50 -3.95 -11.60
N TRP A 84 1.43 -4.58 -11.09
CA TRP A 84 0.84 -5.76 -11.72
C TRP A 84 0.33 -5.45 -13.13
N ALA A 85 -0.47 -4.39 -13.28
CA ALA A 85 -1.02 -4.01 -14.57
C ALA A 85 0.09 -3.68 -15.58
N TRP A 86 1.13 -2.98 -15.15
CA TRP A 86 2.29 -2.68 -15.99
C TRP A 86 3.02 -3.97 -16.43
N PHE A 87 3.28 -4.87 -15.49
CA PHE A 87 3.92 -6.15 -15.77
C PHE A 87 3.11 -6.98 -16.77
N ARG A 88 1.78 -7.04 -16.60
CA ARG A 88 0.89 -7.78 -17.52
C ARG A 88 0.82 -7.15 -18.90
N ALA A 89 0.75 -5.82 -18.99
CA ALA A 89 0.83 -5.10 -20.26
C ALA A 89 2.11 -5.44 -21.03
N LYS A 90 3.26 -5.49 -20.32
CA LYS A 90 4.55 -5.86 -20.91
C LYS A 90 4.53 -7.28 -21.46
N GLN A 91 4.00 -8.24 -20.69
CA GLN A 91 3.87 -9.64 -21.14
C GLN A 91 2.99 -9.77 -22.39
N ASP A 92 1.88 -9.02 -22.45
CA ASP A 92 0.98 -9.03 -23.60
C ASP A 92 1.66 -8.45 -24.86
N VAL A 93 2.45 -7.38 -24.70
CA VAL A 93 3.24 -6.81 -25.81
C VAL A 93 4.33 -7.78 -26.28
N GLU A 94 5.05 -8.41 -25.35
CA GLU A 94 6.05 -9.44 -25.67
C GLU A 94 5.42 -10.61 -26.43
N HIS A 95 4.25 -11.07 -26.00
CA HIS A 95 3.49 -12.11 -26.67
C HIS A 95 3.03 -11.69 -28.06
N TYR A 96 2.50 -10.47 -28.20
CA TYR A 96 2.03 -9.91 -29.47
C TYR A 96 3.15 -9.78 -30.51
N LEU A 97 4.34 -9.32 -30.09
CA LEU A 97 5.49 -9.14 -30.97
C LEU A 97 6.19 -10.47 -31.31
N GLY A 98 6.16 -11.45 -30.41
CA GLY A 98 6.71 -12.78 -30.63
C GLY A 98 8.15 -12.76 -31.13
N LYS A 99 8.38 -13.11 -32.41
CA LYS A 99 9.72 -13.15 -33.02
C LYS A 99 10.30 -11.76 -33.31
N GLU A 100 9.45 -10.75 -33.53
CA GLU A 100 9.89 -9.37 -33.81
C GLU A 100 10.33 -8.61 -32.55
N LEU A 101 10.11 -9.19 -31.36
CA LEU A 101 10.57 -8.64 -30.08
C LEU A 101 12.08 -8.34 -30.09
N THR A 102 12.89 -9.26 -30.60
CA THR A 102 14.36 -9.14 -30.67
C THR A 102 14.86 -8.01 -31.59
N ARG A 103 13.99 -7.51 -32.47
CA ARG A 103 14.31 -6.46 -33.45
C ARG A 103 13.70 -5.10 -33.08
N THR A 104 12.78 -5.10 -32.12
CA THR A 104 12.07 -3.89 -31.70
C THR A 104 12.96 -3.11 -30.72
N LYS A 105 13.07 -1.80 -30.92
CA LYS A 105 13.81 -0.93 -30.00
C LYS A 105 13.08 -0.82 -28.66
N ASN A 106 13.82 -0.72 -27.56
CA ASN A 106 13.24 -0.58 -26.22
C ASN A 106 12.25 0.58 -26.10
N GLU A 107 12.54 1.74 -26.70
CA GLU A 107 11.62 2.90 -26.69
C GLU A 107 10.25 2.57 -27.31
N MET A 108 10.24 1.74 -28.37
CA MET A 108 8.99 1.30 -29.00
C MET A 108 8.27 0.27 -28.13
N LEU A 109 9.00 -0.59 -27.42
CA LEU A 109 8.43 -1.54 -26.47
C LEU A 109 7.76 -0.83 -25.30
N GLU A 110 8.41 0.19 -24.73
CA GLU A 110 7.85 1.00 -23.65
C GLU A 110 6.58 1.71 -24.09
N ARG A 111 6.59 2.34 -25.27
CA ARG A 111 5.39 2.99 -25.82
C ARG A 111 4.23 2.03 -26.03
N LEU A 112 4.48 0.86 -26.64
CA LEU A 112 3.44 -0.15 -26.85
C LEU A 112 2.92 -0.70 -25.52
N THR A 113 3.81 -0.85 -24.53
CA THR A 113 3.45 -1.28 -23.17
C THR A 113 2.57 -0.26 -22.49
N GLU A 114 2.92 1.03 -22.58
CA GLU A 114 2.13 2.11 -22.01
C GLU A 114 0.75 2.22 -22.67
N GLU A 115 0.67 2.13 -24.01
CA GLU A 115 -0.61 2.10 -24.73
C GLU A 115 -1.48 0.90 -24.29
N LYS A 116 -0.87 -0.28 -24.09
CA LYS A 116 -1.56 -1.47 -23.58
C LYS A 116 -2.00 -1.32 -22.12
N TYR A 117 -1.13 -0.81 -21.26
CA TYR A 117 -1.42 -0.53 -19.87
C TYR A 117 -2.63 0.41 -19.75
N GLN A 118 -2.61 1.55 -20.45
CA GLN A 118 -3.71 2.54 -20.37
C GLN A 118 -5.04 1.98 -20.87
N THR A 119 -5.01 1.12 -21.90
CA THR A 119 -6.23 0.57 -22.50
C THR A 119 -6.80 -0.63 -21.74
N GLN A 120 -5.96 -1.39 -21.02
CA GLN A 120 -6.36 -2.64 -20.37
C GLN A 120 -6.18 -2.65 -18.84
N PHE A 121 -5.80 -1.54 -18.22
CA PHE A 121 -5.59 -1.41 -16.77
C PHE A 121 -6.68 -2.10 -15.93
N GLU A 122 -7.94 -1.72 -16.13
CA GLU A 122 -9.10 -2.29 -15.41
C GLU A 122 -9.25 -3.82 -15.60
N THR A 123 -8.82 -4.33 -16.75
CA THR A 123 -8.82 -5.77 -17.02
C THR A 123 -7.73 -6.47 -16.22
N TYR A 124 -6.53 -5.90 -16.15
CA TYR A 124 -5.43 -6.46 -15.37
C TYR A 124 -5.69 -6.40 -13.86
N VAL A 125 -6.22 -5.28 -13.36
CA VAL A 125 -6.63 -5.15 -11.94
C VAL A 125 -7.70 -6.20 -11.59
N ALA A 126 -8.61 -6.49 -12.52
CA ALA A 126 -9.63 -7.52 -12.32
C ALA A 126 -9.08 -8.96 -12.17
N GLU A 127 -7.86 -9.24 -12.62
CA GLU A 127 -7.22 -10.55 -12.47
C GLU A 127 -6.83 -10.82 -11.01
N VAL A 128 -6.39 -9.78 -10.30
CA VAL A 128 -5.95 -9.83 -8.90
C VAL A 128 -7.04 -9.44 -7.91
N ASP A 129 -8.14 -8.83 -8.39
CA ASP A 129 -9.33 -8.58 -7.57
C ASP A 129 -10.03 -9.88 -7.17
N MET A 130 -9.77 -10.32 -5.94
CA MET A 130 -10.34 -11.52 -5.32
C MET A 130 -11.88 -11.47 -5.19
N GLN A 131 -12.54 -10.32 -5.36
CA GLN A 131 -14.00 -10.23 -5.30
C GLN A 131 -14.70 -10.85 -6.52
N LYS A 132 -14.08 -10.85 -7.70
CA LYS A 132 -14.69 -11.44 -8.91
C LYS A 132 -14.70 -12.97 -8.87
N GLN A 133 -13.72 -13.62 -8.26
CA GLN A 133 -13.68 -15.09 -8.11
C GLN A 133 -14.87 -15.63 -7.29
N LYS A 134 -15.33 -14.89 -6.26
CA LYS A 134 -16.52 -15.28 -5.47
C LYS A 134 -17.82 -15.32 -6.31
N LYS A 135 -17.94 -14.52 -7.37
CA LYS A 135 -19.13 -14.48 -8.25
C LYS A 135 -19.14 -15.62 -9.28
N ILE A 136 -17.97 -16.03 -9.79
CA ILE A 136 -17.85 -17.11 -10.78
C ILE A 136 -18.17 -18.47 -10.13
N SER A 137 -17.69 -18.70 -8.90
CA SER A 137 -17.97 -19.95 -8.17
C SER A 137 -19.46 -20.14 -7.85
N LYS A 138 -20.21 -19.06 -7.58
CA LYS A 138 -21.66 -19.12 -7.37
C LYS A 138 -22.45 -19.45 -8.66
N LYS A 139 -22.03 -18.92 -9.82
CA LYS A 139 -22.68 -19.24 -11.11
C LYS A 139 -22.44 -20.68 -11.57
N GLN A 140 -21.30 -21.27 -11.23
CA GLN A 140 -21.02 -22.69 -11.54
C GLN A 140 -21.78 -23.66 -10.63
N LYS A 141 -22.07 -23.29 -9.37
CA LYS A 141 -22.92 -24.11 -8.47
C LYS A 141 -24.41 -24.08 -8.79
N GLN A 142 -24.91 -23.08 -9.51
CA GLN A 142 -26.32 -23.00 -9.94
C GLN A 142 -26.60 -23.69 -11.29
N LYS A 143 -25.56 -24.20 -11.97
CA LYS A 143 -25.67 -24.93 -13.25
C LYS A 143 -25.38 -26.44 -13.12
N LYS A 144 -25.22 -26.94 -11.90
CA LYS A 144 -25.20 -28.37 -11.56
C LYS A 144 -26.43 -28.67 -10.72
#